data_AF-A0A3R7P0H5-F1
#
_entry.id   AF-A0A3R7P0H5-F1
#
_cell.length_a   1.000
_cell.length_b   1.000
_cell.length_c   1.000
_cell.angle_alpha   90.00
_cell.angle_beta   90.00
_cell.angle_gamma   90.00
#
_symmetry.space_group_name_H-M   'P 1'
#
loop_
_entity.id
_entity.type
_entity.pdbx_description
1 polymer ?
#
loop_
_entity_poly.entity_id
_entity_poly.type
_entity_poly.pdbx_seq_one_letter_code
_entity_poly.pdbx_strand_id
1 'polypeptide(L)'
;MYSTHKLQGDTLPGPFRYYNKPRLRLPPTRNPGFANLRGTSTISKAAPSADYRATHLTEYEKNEIQGYSEVYYTGQNCERKIQAPVEGSYNSGYDDERGDYTIRLHDHIAYRYEVLGALGSGSFGQVVKVADHHKGTTVALKIIRNKKRFLSQAKIEVQILSHLRRGDPNGIYGIVQMLDSFTFRSHVCITYELLSLNLYEHLKQRNFRPLSLSVVRRIAASLLVSLSYIWRENIIHCDLKPENILLKTPDRAAVKVIDFGSSCFENARIYTYIQSRFYRAPEVILGRSYTKHIDLWSYGCVLCELATGIPIFPGESEQDQLACIMEYLGTPPDELILQSPRRHELFDANAGHAPKLFPNSKRKIRYPGTKSLAAFLGLPEDDGFVSFVRQFICWIPEDRVPPRKAMRHPWIADAFEGPPAPPPLQLTQTQAKMAVRAAISNAHGVTVSSWKSLHLPKLVEH
;
A
#
# COMPACT_ATOMS: atom_id res chain seq x y z
N MET A 1 -13.68 -12.38 3.99
CA MET A 1 -14.34 -12.99 5.16
C MET A 1 -13.28 -13.72 5.99
N TYR A 2 -13.35 -13.62 7.31
CA TYR A 2 -12.29 -13.91 8.30
C TYR A 2 -12.01 -15.41 8.52
N SER A 3 -10.78 -15.72 8.94
CA SER A 3 -10.54 -16.66 10.04
C SER A 3 -9.18 -16.38 10.69
N THR A 4 -9.22 -15.95 11.93
CA THR A 4 -8.12 -15.95 12.90
C THR A 4 -7.96 -17.37 13.43
N HIS A 5 -6.77 -17.96 13.32
CA HIS A 5 -6.49 -19.24 13.96
C HIS A 5 -6.55 -19.10 15.49
N LYS A 6 -7.48 -19.86 16.09
CA LYS A 6 -7.40 -20.32 17.48
C LYS A 6 -6.37 -21.44 17.54
N LEU A 7 -5.38 -21.29 18.41
CA LEU A 7 -4.72 -22.44 19.05
C LEU A 7 -5.33 -22.56 20.44
N GLN A 8 -5.96 -23.69 20.70
CA GLN A 8 -6.46 -24.12 22.00
C GLN A 8 -5.35 -24.97 22.64
N GLY A 9 -5.03 -24.71 23.91
CA GLY A 9 -4.07 -25.49 24.67
C GLY A 9 -3.76 -24.86 26.03
N ASP A 10 -4.56 -25.24 27.02
CA ASP A 10 -4.33 -25.27 28.46
C ASP A 10 -4.40 -23.98 29.32
N THR A 11 -5.38 -24.06 30.23
CA THR A 11 -5.71 -23.22 31.38
C THR A 11 -4.64 -23.19 32.47
N LEU A 12 -4.41 -22.01 33.07
CA LEU A 12 -4.50 -21.71 34.53
C LEU A 12 -4.23 -20.20 34.78
N PRO A 13 -4.65 -19.60 35.92
CA PRO A 13 -5.15 -18.22 35.99
C PRO A 13 -4.20 -17.19 36.63
N GLY A 14 -4.43 -15.90 36.37
CA GLY A 14 -4.03 -14.80 37.27
C GLY A 14 -3.33 -13.60 36.61
N PRO A 15 -3.55 -12.36 37.08
CA PRO A 15 -3.33 -11.14 36.31
C PRO A 15 -1.90 -10.59 36.49
N PHE A 16 -1.20 -10.28 35.39
CA PHE A 16 0.11 -9.63 35.48
C PHE A 16 -0.02 -8.09 35.52
N ARG A 17 0.21 -7.57 36.73
CA ARG A 17 0.50 -6.15 37.01
C ARG A 17 1.91 -5.80 36.53
N TYR A 18 2.06 -4.61 35.97
CA TYR A 18 3.35 -3.98 35.71
C TYR A 18 4.09 -3.67 37.03
N TYR A 19 5.33 -4.14 37.17
CA TYR A 19 6.31 -3.58 38.11
C TYR A 19 7.73 -3.63 37.51
N ASN A 20 8.43 -2.49 37.63
CA ASN A 20 9.82 -2.27 37.27
C ASN A 20 10.79 -2.77 38.38
N LYS A 21 12.04 -3.08 37.94
CA LYS A 21 13.36 -3.12 38.64
C LYS A 21 14.01 -4.52 38.69
N PRO A 22 15.35 -4.65 38.91
CA PRO A 22 16.50 -3.98 38.30
C PRO A 22 17.51 -5.00 37.69
N ARG A 23 18.57 -4.47 37.04
CA ARG A 23 19.61 -5.16 36.27
C ARG A 23 20.35 -6.30 37.01
N LEU A 24 20.58 -7.41 36.30
CA LEU A 24 21.67 -8.37 36.54
C LEU A 24 22.57 -8.40 35.29
N ARG A 25 23.86 -8.13 35.49
CA ARG A 25 24.91 -8.21 34.46
C ARG A 25 25.24 -9.69 34.20
N LEU A 26 25.28 -10.09 32.93
CA LEU A 26 25.89 -11.34 32.47
C LEU A 26 27.05 -11.02 31.50
N PRO A 27 28.11 -11.86 31.46
CA PRO A 27 29.37 -11.57 30.78
C PRO A 27 29.27 -11.67 29.24
N PRO A 28 30.23 -11.08 28.49
CA PRO A 28 30.10 -10.91 27.05
C PRO A 28 30.34 -12.22 26.30
N THR A 29 29.34 -12.71 25.57
CA THR A 29 29.52 -13.73 24.55
C THR A 29 29.92 -13.07 23.23
N ARG A 30 31.06 -13.52 22.68
CA ARG A 30 31.65 -13.06 21.43
C ARG A 30 30.68 -13.27 20.25
N ASN A 31 30.35 -12.19 19.55
CA ASN A 31 29.78 -12.24 18.20
C ASN A 31 30.84 -12.74 17.22
N PRO A 32 30.60 -13.80 16.43
CA PRO A 32 31.32 -14.00 15.18
C PRO A 32 30.86 -12.92 14.20
N GLY A 33 31.81 -12.17 13.65
CA GLY A 33 31.57 -11.02 12.80
C GLY A 33 30.75 -11.34 11.55
N PHE A 34 29.94 -10.37 11.14
CA PHE A 34 29.41 -10.27 9.78
C PHE A 34 30.58 -10.22 8.79
N ALA A 35 30.92 -11.37 8.24
CA ALA A 35 31.75 -11.45 7.06
C ALA A 35 30.91 -11.02 5.85
N ASN A 36 31.43 -10.04 5.11
CA ASN A 36 30.91 -9.56 3.83
C ASN A 36 30.73 -10.72 2.84
N LEU A 37 29.49 -11.20 2.65
CA LEU A 37 29.13 -11.99 1.48
C LEU A 37 28.79 -11.03 0.34
N ARG A 38 29.84 -10.48 -0.30
CA ARG A 38 29.74 -10.05 -1.70
C ARG A 38 29.81 -11.31 -2.56
N GLY A 39 28.68 -12.02 -2.66
CA GLY A 39 28.47 -13.00 -3.72
C GLY A 39 28.10 -12.25 -5.00
N THR A 40 29.08 -11.96 -5.85
CA THR A 40 28.81 -11.56 -7.23
C THR A 40 28.24 -12.77 -7.96
N SER A 41 26.91 -12.89 -8.03
CA SER A 41 26.28 -13.81 -8.97
C SER A 41 26.54 -13.28 -10.37
N THR A 42 27.45 -13.92 -11.09
CA THR A 42 27.66 -13.69 -12.52
C THR A 42 26.37 -14.00 -13.27
N ILE A 43 25.67 -12.94 -13.69
CA ILE A 43 24.49 -13.03 -14.55
C ILE A 43 24.98 -13.51 -15.91
N SER A 44 24.72 -14.78 -16.21
CA SER A 44 24.96 -15.39 -17.52
C SER A 44 24.04 -14.75 -18.56
N LYS A 45 24.61 -14.25 -19.66
CA LYS A 45 23.83 -13.87 -20.85
C LYS A 45 23.13 -15.09 -21.43
N ALA A 46 21.99 -14.85 -22.09
CA ALA A 46 21.13 -15.84 -22.72
C ALA A 46 21.95 -16.88 -23.51
N ALA A 47 21.72 -18.16 -23.20
CA ALA A 47 22.26 -19.27 -23.97
C ALA A 47 21.50 -19.38 -25.30
N PRO A 48 22.18 -19.67 -26.43
CA PRO A 48 21.50 -19.93 -27.69
C PRO A 48 20.60 -21.16 -27.55
N SER A 49 19.49 -21.16 -28.27
CA SER A 49 18.63 -22.31 -28.48
C SER A 49 19.43 -23.59 -28.77
N ALA A 50 19.05 -24.69 -28.12
CA ALA A 50 19.52 -26.07 -28.29
C ALA A 50 20.45 -26.62 -27.20
N ASP A 51 19.88 -26.93 -26.03
CA ASP A 51 20.23 -28.18 -25.35
C ASP A 51 19.00 -28.78 -24.66
N TYR A 52 18.19 -29.48 -25.44
CA TYR A 52 16.87 -30.05 -25.09
C TYR A 52 16.97 -31.26 -24.13
N ARG A 53 18.12 -31.44 -23.46
CA ARG A 53 18.39 -32.53 -22.51
C ARG A 53 18.66 -32.00 -21.10
N ALA A 54 17.90 -31.00 -20.70
CA ALA A 54 17.74 -30.68 -19.29
C ALA A 54 17.10 -31.87 -18.56
N THR A 55 17.92 -32.79 -18.04
CA THR A 55 17.49 -33.94 -17.24
C THR A 55 16.68 -33.54 -16.01
N HIS A 56 16.75 -32.27 -15.61
CA HIS A 56 16.01 -31.69 -14.49
C HIS A 56 14.58 -31.25 -14.83
N LEU A 57 14.16 -31.22 -16.10
CA LEU A 57 12.77 -30.89 -16.45
C LEU A 57 11.83 -32.04 -16.12
N THR A 58 10.66 -31.71 -15.57
CA THR A 58 9.57 -32.68 -15.37
C THR A 58 8.89 -33.03 -16.71
N GLU A 59 8.16 -34.15 -16.75
CA GLU A 59 7.38 -34.51 -17.95
C GLU A 59 6.34 -33.44 -18.32
N TYR A 60 5.74 -32.80 -17.32
CA TYR A 60 4.84 -31.67 -17.55
C TYR A 60 5.58 -30.51 -18.24
N GLU A 61 6.76 -30.17 -17.75
CA GLU A 61 7.57 -29.07 -18.31
C GLU A 61 8.06 -29.36 -19.72
N LYS A 62 8.38 -30.62 -20.08
CA LYS A 62 8.78 -30.99 -21.45
C LYS A 62 7.70 -30.71 -22.49
N ASN A 63 6.44 -30.79 -22.08
CA ASN A 63 5.30 -30.43 -22.93
C ASN A 63 5.00 -28.93 -22.87
N GLU A 64 4.95 -28.36 -21.65
CA GLU A 64 4.64 -26.93 -21.44
C GLU A 64 5.64 -26.00 -22.13
N ILE A 65 6.93 -26.33 -22.10
CA ILE A 65 8.01 -25.48 -22.63
C ILE A 65 7.90 -25.27 -24.15
N GLN A 66 7.26 -26.19 -24.88
CA GLN A 66 7.06 -26.07 -26.33
C GLN A 66 6.16 -24.87 -26.70
N GLY A 67 5.34 -24.39 -25.75
CA GLY A 67 4.53 -23.19 -25.91
C GLY A 67 5.29 -21.87 -25.73
N TYR A 68 6.58 -21.90 -25.38
CA TYR A 68 7.39 -20.72 -25.13
C TYR A 68 8.44 -20.53 -26.23
N SER A 69 8.34 -19.40 -26.95
CA SER A 69 9.31 -19.05 -27.99
C SER A 69 10.68 -18.64 -27.43
N GLU A 70 10.70 -18.12 -26.20
CA GLU A 70 11.91 -17.66 -25.52
C GLU A 70 11.98 -18.28 -24.13
N VAL A 71 13.12 -18.91 -23.83
CA VAL A 71 13.39 -19.57 -22.56
C VAL A 71 14.66 -18.96 -21.98
N TYR A 72 14.55 -18.38 -20.79
CA TYR A 72 15.66 -17.70 -20.11
C TYR A 72 16.12 -18.46 -18.87
N TYR A 73 15.21 -19.16 -18.17
CA TYR A 73 15.50 -19.89 -16.95
C TYR A 73 14.55 -21.10 -16.79
N THR A 74 15.07 -22.28 -16.44
CA THR A 74 14.28 -23.53 -16.38
C THR A 74 14.19 -24.13 -14.98
N GLY A 75 14.72 -23.46 -13.94
CA GLY A 75 14.66 -23.97 -12.57
C GLY A 75 15.70 -25.03 -12.26
N GLN A 76 16.86 -25.02 -12.93
CA GLN A 76 17.95 -26.00 -12.74
C GLN A 76 18.50 -26.03 -11.31
N ASN A 77 18.33 -24.95 -10.54
CA ASN A 77 18.75 -24.87 -9.13
C ASN A 77 17.64 -25.23 -8.14
N CYS A 78 16.45 -25.62 -8.61
CA CYS A 78 15.37 -26.05 -7.74
C CYS A 78 15.61 -27.47 -7.24
N GLU A 79 15.81 -27.65 -5.93
CA GLU A 79 16.06 -28.96 -5.34
C GLU A 79 14.89 -29.95 -5.52
N ARG A 80 13.65 -29.45 -5.52
CA ARG A 80 12.43 -30.26 -5.52
C ARG A 80 11.33 -29.62 -6.36
N LYS A 81 11.40 -29.85 -7.67
CA LYS A 81 10.32 -29.51 -8.61
C LYS A 81 9.06 -30.32 -8.31
N ILE A 82 7.90 -29.72 -8.57
CA ILE A 82 6.60 -30.39 -8.45
C ILE A 82 6.45 -31.38 -9.60
N GLN A 83 6.29 -32.65 -9.25
CA GLN A 83 6.02 -33.73 -10.20
C GLN A 83 4.53 -33.73 -10.55
N ALA A 84 4.14 -32.84 -11.46
CA ALA A 84 2.75 -32.63 -11.84
C ALA A 84 2.29 -33.69 -12.86
N PRO A 85 1.30 -34.55 -12.53
CA PRO A 85 0.68 -35.41 -13.53
C PRO A 85 -0.11 -34.57 -14.54
N VAL A 86 -0.11 -34.99 -15.82
CA VAL A 86 -0.78 -34.25 -16.91
C VAL A 86 -2.28 -34.05 -16.61
N GLU A 87 -2.93 -35.02 -15.96
CA GLU A 87 -4.32 -34.93 -15.51
C GLU A 87 -4.42 -35.15 -13.99
N GLY A 88 -4.09 -34.12 -13.21
CA GLY A 88 -4.17 -34.16 -11.75
C GLY A 88 -5.23 -33.23 -11.18
N SER A 89 -5.78 -33.59 -10.02
CA SER A 89 -6.55 -32.66 -9.19
C SER A 89 -5.68 -31.47 -8.76
N TYR A 90 -6.32 -30.36 -8.37
CA TYR A 90 -5.63 -29.13 -7.93
C TYR A 90 -4.62 -28.60 -8.95
N ASN A 91 -5.07 -28.37 -10.20
CA ASN A 91 -4.24 -27.85 -11.28
C ASN A 91 -2.98 -28.70 -11.48
N SER A 92 -3.16 -30.02 -11.65
CA SER A 92 -2.06 -30.97 -11.79
C SER A 92 -1.09 -30.99 -10.60
N GLY A 93 -1.56 -30.66 -9.39
CA GLY A 93 -0.75 -30.58 -8.18
C GLY A 93 0.08 -29.30 -8.03
N TYR A 94 -0.10 -28.31 -8.91
CA TYR A 94 0.51 -26.99 -8.76
C TYR A 94 -0.22 -26.11 -7.75
N ASP A 95 -1.50 -26.38 -7.48
CA ASP A 95 -2.30 -25.60 -6.55
C ASP A 95 -2.46 -26.33 -5.21
N ASP A 96 -2.60 -25.57 -4.12
CA ASP A 96 -3.12 -26.09 -2.87
C ASP A 96 -4.67 -26.19 -2.88
N GLU A 97 -5.26 -26.64 -1.77
CA GLU A 97 -6.72 -26.75 -1.63
C GLU A 97 -7.48 -25.42 -1.79
N ARG A 98 -6.80 -24.30 -1.53
CA ARG A 98 -7.34 -22.94 -1.62
C ARG A 98 -7.20 -22.37 -3.03
N GLY A 99 -6.44 -23.03 -3.91
CA GLY A 99 -6.10 -22.57 -5.25
C GLY A 99 -4.91 -21.60 -5.28
N ASP A 100 -4.10 -21.55 -4.22
CA ASP A 100 -2.84 -20.81 -4.21
C ASP A 100 -1.75 -21.66 -4.90
N TYR A 101 -0.88 -21.00 -5.68
CA TYR A 101 0.21 -21.68 -6.38
C TYR A 101 1.25 -22.19 -5.38
N THR A 102 1.69 -23.44 -5.54
CA THR A 102 2.70 -24.03 -4.67
C THR A 102 4.09 -23.53 -5.07
N ILE A 103 4.55 -22.50 -4.37
CA ILE A 103 5.85 -21.87 -4.62
C ILE A 103 7.00 -22.81 -4.25
N ARG A 104 7.96 -22.95 -5.16
CA ARG A 104 9.25 -23.64 -4.94
C ARG A 104 10.39 -22.64 -5.10
N LEU A 105 11.28 -22.56 -4.11
CA LEU A 105 12.48 -21.73 -4.21
C LEU A 105 13.36 -22.24 -5.36
N HIS A 106 13.95 -21.28 -6.09
CA HIS A 106 14.79 -21.48 -7.27
C HIS A 106 14.12 -22.17 -8.46
N ASP A 107 12.81 -22.42 -8.41
CA ASP A 107 12.06 -22.87 -9.58
C ASP A 107 11.72 -21.68 -10.50
N HIS A 108 11.31 -22.01 -11.74
CA HIS A 108 10.94 -21.01 -12.72
C HIS A 108 9.46 -20.65 -12.67
N ILE A 109 9.15 -19.42 -13.07
CA ILE A 109 7.83 -18.98 -13.53
C ILE A 109 7.97 -18.51 -14.98
N ALA A 110 7.10 -19.03 -15.86
CA ALA A 110 7.06 -18.68 -17.28
C ALA A 110 8.42 -18.73 -17.99
N TYR A 111 9.24 -19.73 -17.63
CA TYR A 111 10.60 -19.95 -18.12
C TYR A 111 11.52 -18.71 -18.14
N ARG A 112 11.27 -17.75 -17.24
CA ARG A 112 11.97 -16.45 -17.21
C ARG A 112 12.33 -15.99 -15.81
N TYR A 113 11.42 -16.16 -14.87
CA TYR A 113 11.59 -15.64 -13.52
C TYR A 113 12.03 -16.75 -12.57
N GLU A 114 13.12 -16.55 -11.84
CA GLU A 114 13.56 -17.46 -10.78
C GLU A 114 13.01 -17.00 -9.43
N VAL A 115 12.36 -17.89 -8.68
CA VAL A 115 11.85 -17.59 -7.35
C VAL A 115 12.98 -17.51 -6.31
N LEU A 116 13.15 -16.35 -5.68
CA LEU A 116 14.20 -16.14 -4.67
C LEU A 116 13.67 -16.15 -3.23
N GLY A 117 12.40 -15.84 -3.01
CA GLY A 117 11.83 -15.81 -1.66
C GLY A 117 10.43 -15.20 -1.60
N ALA A 118 9.71 -15.46 -0.52
CA ALA A 118 8.41 -14.86 -0.27
C ALA A 118 8.56 -13.39 0.19
N LEU A 119 7.67 -12.52 -0.30
CA LEU A 119 7.53 -11.13 0.14
C LEU A 119 6.23 -10.91 0.93
N GLY A 120 5.17 -11.63 0.59
CA GLY A 120 3.88 -11.56 1.29
C GLY A 120 2.87 -12.58 0.79
N SER A 121 1.82 -12.79 1.56
CA SER A 121 0.69 -13.66 1.20
C SER A 121 -0.62 -13.09 1.75
N GLY A 122 -1.74 -13.37 1.10
CA GLY A 122 -3.03 -12.83 1.49
C GLY A 122 -4.23 -13.49 0.82
N SER A 123 -5.37 -12.81 0.85
CA SER A 123 -6.60 -13.30 0.22
C SER A 123 -6.50 -13.43 -1.30
N PHE A 124 -5.69 -12.58 -1.93
CA PHE A 124 -5.56 -12.49 -3.39
C PHE A 124 -4.56 -13.49 -3.98
N GLY A 125 -3.71 -14.10 -3.15
CA GLY A 125 -2.63 -14.98 -3.57
C GLY A 125 -1.34 -14.64 -2.83
N GLN A 126 -0.21 -14.77 -3.54
CA GLN A 126 1.13 -14.65 -2.97
C GLN A 126 1.99 -13.67 -3.77
N VAL A 127 2.93 -13.01 -3.10
CA VAL A 127 3.93 -12.14 -3.72
C VAL A 127 5.31 -12.68 -3.39
N VAL A 128 6.11 -12.89 -4.43
CA VAL A 128 7.48 -13.41 -4.33
C VAL A 128 8.48 -12.44 -4.93
N LYS A 129 9.69 -12.43 -4.37
CA LYS A 129 10.87 -11.80 -4.96
C LYS A 129 11.41 -12.75 -6.02
N VAL A 130 11.61 -12.25 -7.23
CA VAL A 130 12.12 -13.06 -8.34
C VAL A 130 13.27 -12.37 -9.07
N ALA A 131 14.20 -13.15 -9.61
CA ALA A 131 15.16 -12.67 -10.60
C ALA A 131 14.55 -12.80 -12.00
N ASP A 132 14.44 -11.70 -12.73
CA ASP A 132 14.07 -11.68 -14.15
C ASP A 132 15.32 -11.93 -14.99
N HIS A 133 15.49 -13.15 -15.51
CA HIS A 133 16.67 -13.55 -16.27
C HIS A 133 16.72 -12.93 -17.68
N HIS A 134 15.60 -12.42 -18.19
CA HIS A 134 15.61 -11.67 -19.45
C HIS A 134 16.21 -10.27 -19.28
N LYS A 135 15.83 -9.56 -18.20
CA LYS A 135 16.26 -8.17 -17.95
C LYS A 135 17.47 -8.04 -17.03
N GLY A 136 17.89 -9.11 -16.35
CA GLY A 136 18.98 -9.08 -15.38
C GLY A 136 18.66 -8.27 -14.12
N THR A 137 17.38 -8.16 -13.75
CA THR A 137 16.90 -7.34 -12.62
C THR A 137 16.07 -8.16 -11.65
N THR A 138 15.99 -7.73 -10.38
CA THR A 138 15.07 -8.32 -9.42
C THR A 138 13.75 -7.56 -9.37
N VAL A 139 12.63 -8.28 -9.36
CA VAL A 139 11.28 -7.73 -9.35
C VAL A 139 10.41 -8.41 -8.29
N ALA A 140 9.28 -7.79 -7.95
CA ALA A 140 8.23 -8.45 -7.18
C ALA A 140 7.23 -9.08 -8.16
N LEU A 141 6.83 -10.33 -7.93
CA LEU A 141 5.88 -11.07 -8.75
C LEU A 141 4.68 -11.46 -7.88
N LYS A 142 3.50 -10.94 -8.19
CA LYS A 142 2.22 -11.31 -7.58
C LYS A 142 1.61 -12.45 -8.39
N ILE A 143 1.39 -13.59 -7.75
CA ILE A 143 0.73 -14.77 -8.31
C ILE A 143 -0.69 -14.81 -7.75
N ILE A 144 -1.67 -14.60 -8.61
CA ILE A 144 -3.07 -14.49 -8.23
C ILE A 144 -3.66 -15.88 -8.02
N ARG A 145 -4.38 -16.08 -6.92
CA ARG A 145 -5.09 -17.33 -6.61
C ARG A 145 -6.00 -17.76 -7.77
N ASN A 146 -5.94 -19.04 -8.13
CA ASN A 146 -6.70 -19.62 -9.23
C ASN A 146 -8.18 -19.85 -8.84
N LYS A 147 -8.92 -18.75 -8.66
CA LYS A 147 -10.38 -18.74 -8.52
C LYS A 147 -10.97 -17.62 -9.35
N LYS A 148 -12.08 -17.90 -10.03
CA LYS A 148 -12.76 -16.97 -10.96
C LYS A 148 -12.87 -15.53 -10.45
N ARG A 149 -13.27 -15.35 -9.17
CA ARG A 149 -13.39 -14.02 -8.56
C ARG A 149 -12.06 -13.24 -8.56
N PHE A 150 -10.97 -13.86 -8.14
CA PHE A 150 -9.66 -13.21 -8.05
C PHE A 150 -9.07 -12.96 -9.44
N LEU A 151 -9.30 -13.87 -10.39
CA LEU A 151 -8.90 -13.67 -11.78
C LEU A 151 -9.63 -12.46 -12.40
N SER A 152 -10.93 -12.28 -12.13
CA SER A 152 -11.67 -11.09 -12.57
C SER A 152 -11.15 -9.80 -11.93
N GLN A 153 -10.82 -9.82 -10.64
CA GLN A 153 -10.22 -8.67 -9.95
C GLN A 153 -8.83 -8.33 -10.51
N ALA A 154 -8.00 -9.34 -10.81
CA ALA A 154 -6.68 -9.13 -11.39
C ALA A 154 -6.73 -8.45 -12.76
N LYS A 155 -7.75 -8.75 -13.59
CA LYS A 155 -7.96 -8.04 -14.86
C LYS A 155 -8.24 -6.55 -14.65
N ILE A 156 -9.06 -6.22 -13.65
CA ILE A 156 -9.35 -4.83 -13.27
C ILE A 156 -8.07 -4.15 -12.74
N GLU A 157 -7.31 -4.82 -11.89
CA GLU A 157 -6.03 -4.33 -11.36
C GLU A 157 -5.05 -4.00 -12.50
N VAL A 158 -4.86 -4.93 -13.45
CA VAL A 158 -4.01 -4.71 -14.64
C VAL A 158 -4.51 -3.53 -15.47
N GLN A 159 -5.82 -3.41 -15.69
CA GLN A 159 -6.42 -2.30 -16.43
C GLN A 159 -6.15 -0.95 -15.74
N ILE A 160 -6.38 -0.87 -14.43
CA ILE A 160 -6.16 0.35 -13.63
C ILE A 160 -4.68 0.72 -13.64
N LEU A 161 -3.79 -0.22 -13.34
CA LEU A 161 -2.35 0.05 -13.29
C LEU A 161 -1.79 0.42 -14.67
N SER A 162 -2.30 -0.18 -15.75
CA SER A 162 -1.93 0.22 -17.11
C SER A 162 -2.39 1.64 -17.44
N HIS A 163 -3.59 2.03 -16.97
CA HIS A 163 -4.08 3.40 -17.12
C HIS A 163 -3.21 4.40 -16.34
N LEU A 164 -2.92 4.12 -15.07
CA LEU A 164 -2.08 4.97 -14.22
C LEU A 164 -0.64 5.06 -14.76
N ARG A 165 -0.05 3.97 -15.24
CA ARG A 165 1.30 3.98 -15.81
C ARG A 165 1.42 4.85 -17.06
N ARG A 166 0.36 4.96 -17.88
CA ARG A 166 0.35 5.88 -19.05
C ARG A 166 0.42 7.35 -18.64
N GLY A 167 -0.23 7.72 -17.53
CA GLY A 167 -0.19 9.09 -17.00
C GLY A 167 1.00 9.38 -16.08
N ASP A 168 1.70 8.34 -15.61
CA ASP A 168 2.88 8.44 -14.73
C ASP A 168 4.01 7.48 -15.13
N PRO A 169 4.59 7.60 -16.34
CA PRO A 169 5.63 6.67 -16.81
C PRO A 169 6.91 6.72 -15.97
N ASN A 170 7.14 7.81 -15.23
CA ASN A 170 8.32 8.02 -14.38
C ASN A 170 8.06 7.70 -12.90
N GLY A 171 6.84 7.31 -12.52
CA GLY A 171 6.49 6.94 -11.15
C GLY A 171 6.61 8.09 -10.14
N ILE A 172 6.39 9.33 -10.56
CA ILE A 172 6.54 10.53 -9.73
C ILE A 172 5.36 10.72 -8.78
N TYR A 173 4.18 10.16 -9.10
CA TYR A 173 2.99 10.28 -8.25
C TYR A 173 2.96 9.27 -7.10
N GLY A 174 3.99 8.42 -6.98
CA GLY A 174 4.07 7.48 -5.87
C GLY A 174 3.09 6.30 -6.00
N ILE A 175 2.72 5.91 -7.22
CA ILE A 175 2.01 4.65 -7.47
C ILE A 175 3.03 3.58 -7.89
N VAL A 176 2.83 2.35 -7.44
CA VAL A 176 3.65 1.21 -7.85
C VAL A 176 3.61 0.99 -9.35
N GLN A 177 4.78 0.75 -9.95
CA GLN A 177 4.92 0.51 -11.37
C GLN A 177 4.75 -0.98 -11.68
N MET A 178 3.65 -1.30 -12.36
CA MET A 178 3.47 -2.61 -13.00
C MET A 178 4.41 -2.70 -14.20
N LEU A 179 5.22 -3.76 -14.26
CA LEU A 179 6.22 -3.97 -15.31
C LEU A 179 5.67 -4.83 -16.45
N ASP A 180 4.96 -5.91 -16.12
CA ASP A 180 4.44 -6.92 -17.05
C ASP A 180 3.27 -7.69 -16.40
N SER A 181 2.41 -8.31 -17.21
CA SER A 181 1.33 -9.19 -16.76
C SER A 181 1.12 -10.35 -17.73
N PHE A 182 1.04 -11.57 -17.24
CA PHE A 182 0.89 -12.78 -18.05
C PHE A 182 0.13 -13.87 -17.28
N THR A 183 -0.18 -14.98 -17.95
CA THR A 183 -0.77 -16.17 -17.31
C THR A 183 0.25 -17.28 -17.29
N PHE A 184 0.41 -17.96 -16.15
CA PHE A 184 1.27 -19.13 -16.01
C PHE A 184 0.54 -20.19 -15.18
N ARG A 185 0.42 -21.41 -15.73
CA ARG A 185 -0.26 -22.55 -15.08
C ARG A 185 -1.60 -22.17 -14.45
N SER A 186 -2.48 -21.51 -15.21
CA SER A 186 -3.80 -21.03 -14.77
C SER A 186 -3.82 -19.87 -13.75
N HIS A 187 -2.67 -19.34 -13.35
CA HIS A 187 -2.58 -18.15 -12.50
C HIS A 187 -2.32 -16.89 -13.33
N VAL A 188 -3.01 -15.80 -13.01
CA VAL A 188 -2.60 -14.47 -13.47
C VAL A 188 -1.39 -14.03 -12.64
N CYS A 189 -0.34 -13.63 -13.33
CA CYS A 189 0.93 -13.20 -12.77
C CYS A 189 1.16 -11.74 -13.13
N ILE A 190 1.48 -10.91 -12.15
CA ILE A 190 1.75 -9.47 -12.35
C ILE A 190 3.11 -9.14 -11.74
N THR A 191 4.00 -8.57 -12.53
CA THR A 191 5.32 -8.12 -12.06
C THR A 191 5.32 -6.63 -11.75
N TYR A 192 6.03 -6.26 -10.69
CA TYR A 192 6.15 -4.90 -10.19
C TYR A 192 7.61 -4.54 -9.94
N GLU A 193 7.91 -3.25 -9.92
CA GLU A 193 9.15 -2.77 -9.31
C GLU A 193 9.28 -3.32 -7.87
N LEU A 194 10.50 -3.70 -7.48
CA LEU A 194 10.74 -4.16 -6.11
C LEU A 194 10.88 -2.95 -5.18
N LEU A 195 10.02 -2.90 -4.15
CA LEU A 195 10.03 -1.85 -3.11
C LEU A 195 10.57 -2.40 -1.78
N SER A 196 10.65 -1.54 -0.77
CA SER A 196 11.07 -1.91 0.58
C SER A 196 9.88 -2.31 1.46
N LEU A 197 10.04 -2.22 2.77
CA LEU A 197 9.03 -2.59 3.76
C LEU A 197 7.77 -1.75 3.63
N ASN A 198 6.63 -2.36 3.92
CA ASN A 198 5.39 -1.64 4.16
C ASN A 198 5.43 -0.91 5.52
N LEU A 199 4.57 0.09 5.69
CA LEU A 199 4.56 0.92 6.89
C LEU A 199 4.14 0.14 8.15
N TYR A 200 3.33 -0.90 8.03
CA TYR A 200 2.98 -1.78 9.16
C TYR A 200 4.20 -2.54 9.69
N GLU A 201 4.94 -3.21 8.81
CA GLU A 201 6.17 -3.93 9.17
C GLU A 201 7.24 -2.95 9.67
N HIS A 202 7.28 -1.72 9.14
CA HIS A 202 8.17 -0.68 9.67
C HIS A 202 7.81 -0.29 11.12
N LEU A 203 6.52 -0.10 11.44
CA LEU A 203 6.08 0.15 12.82
C LEU A 203 6.39 -1.04 13.72
N LYS A 204 6.13 -2.27 13.26
CA LYS A 204 6.38 -3.52 13.99
C LYS A 204 7.87 -3.71 14.31
N GLN A 205 8.77 -3.44 13.37
CA GLN A 205 10.22 -3.44 13.62
C GLN A 205 10.64 -2.43 14.71
N ARG A 206 9.87 -1.36 14.86
CA ARG A 206 10.05 -0.35 15.92
C ARG A 206 9.28 -0.70 17.20
N ASN A 207 8.77 -1.92 17.34
CA ASN A 207 7.90 -2.36 18.44
C ASN A 207 6.70 -1.43 18.63
N PHE A 208 6.09 -0.98 17.53
CA PHE A 208 4.97 -0.05 17.50
C PHE A 208 5.23 1.28 18.23
N ARG A 209 6.49 1.69 18.36
CA ARG A 209 6.79 3.06 18.82
C ARG A 209 6.27 4.07 17.79
N PRO A 210 5.67 5.20 18.21
CA PRO A 210 5.23 6.26 17.30
C PRO A 210 6.33 6.77 16.38
N LEU A 211 6.00 7.14 15.14
CA LEU A 211 6.90 7.93 14.29
C LEU A 211 6.87 9.40 14.74
N SER A 212 7.98 10.12 14.53
CA SER A 212 7.97 11.57 14.80
C SER A 212 7.06 12.30 13.82
N LEU A 213 6.41 13.38 14.26
CA LEU A 213 5.49 14.15 13.41
C LEU A 213 6.17 14.70 12.14
N SER A 214 7.49 14.95 12.18
CA SER A 214 8.27 15.30 10.98
C SER A 214 8.30 14.16 9.94
N VAL A 215 8.46 12.92 10.38
CA VAL A 215 8.39 11.74 9.49
C VAL A 215 6.97 11.53 9.00
N VAL A 216 5.97 11.61 9.90
CA VAL A 216 4.55 11.49 9.55
C VAL A 216 4.17 12.54 8.49
N ARG A 217 4.61 13.80 8.63
CA ARG A 217 4.38 14.87 7.64
C ARG A 217 4.94 14.54 6.26
N ARG A 218 6.16 13.99 6.17
CA ARG A 218 6.75 13.61 4.88
C ARG A 218 6.00 12.45 4.21
N ILE A 219 5.60 11.44 4.99
CA ILE A 219 4.78 10.33 4.49
C ILE A 219 3.40 10.85 4.05
N ALA A 220 2.77 11.69 4.89
CA ALA A 220 1.50 12.33 4.62
C ALA A 220 1.53 13.12 3.30
N ALA A 221 2.61 13.87 3.05
CA ALA A 221 2.77 14.64 1.82
C ALA A 221 2.92 13.73 0.59
N SER A 222 3.77 12.69 0.69
CA SER A 222 3.95 11.71 -0.37
C SER A 222 2.64 10.97 -0.71
N LEU A 223 1.84 10.63 0.30
CA LEU A 223 0.53 10.01 0.13
C LEU A 223 -0.50 10.96 -0.50
N LEU A 224 -0.51 12.25 -0.14
CA LEU A 224 -1.39 13.22 -0.80
C LEU A 224 -1.07 13.36 -2.30
N VAL A 225 0.20 13.24 -2.70
CA VAL A 225 0.57 13.20 -4.13
C VAL A 225 -0.09 12.01 -4.82
N SER A 226 -0.01 10.82 -4.22
CA SER A 226 -0.65 9.60 -4.75
C SER A 226 -2.17 9.72 -4.80
N LEU A 227 -2.79 10.17 -3.70
CA LEU A 227 -4.23 10.35 -3.60
C LEU A 227 -4.73 11.42 -4.58
N SER A 228 -4.01 12.53 -4.74
CA SER A 228 -4.35 13.55 -5.72
C SER A 228 -4.33 13.02 -7.15
N TYR A 229 -3.44 12.07 -7.45
CA TYR A 229 -3.36 11.48 -8.79
C TYR A 229 -4.56 10.58 -9.05
N ILE A 230 -4.79 9.56 -8.22
CA ILE A 230 -5.92 8.63 -8.39
C ILE A 230 -7.28 9.35 -8.28
N TRP A 231 -7.34 10.43 -7.49
CA TRP A 231 -8.53 11.28 -7.41
C TRP A 231 -8.89 11.90 -8.76
N ARG A 232 -7.89 12.45 -9.47
CA ARG A 232 -8.06 13.06 -10.80
C ARG A 232 -8.42 12.02 -11.85
N GLU A 233 -7.85 10.82 -11.75
CA GLU A 233 -8.14 9.71 -12.67
C GLU A 233 -9.46 8.98 -12.33
N ASN A 234 -10.26 9.50 -11.39
CA ASN A 234 -11.54 8.91 -10.95
C ASN A 234 -11.44 7.45 -10.46
N ILE A 235 -10.34 7.12 -9.78
CA ILE A 235 -10.08 5.80 -9.21
C ILE A 235 -10.25 5.85 -7.70
N ILE A 236 -10.93 4.86 -7.16
CA ILE A 236 -11.03 4.59 -5.72
C ILE A 236 -10.12 3.41 -5.42
N HIS A 237 -9.18 3.58 -4.47
CA HIS A 237 -8.24 2.54 -4.08
C HIS A 237 -8.94 1.39 -3.35
N CYS A 238 -9.89 1.71 -2.46
CA CYS A 238 -10.74 0.77 -1.71
C CYS A 238 -10.04 -0.09 -0.64
N ASP A 239 -8.72 -0.05 -0.50
CA ASP A 239 -8.00 -0.75 0.58
C ASP A 239 -6.73 -0.02 1.05
N LEU A 240 -6.81 1.30 1.26
CA LEU A 240 -5.67 2.08 1.74
C LEU A 240 -5.42 1.79 3.22
N LYS A 241 -4.21 1.33 3.54
CA LYS A 241 -3.76 0.93 4.89
C LYS A 241 -2.23 0.87 4.96
N PRO A 242 -1.60 0.82 6.14
CA PRO A 242 -0.15 0.77 6.29
C PRO A 242 0.52 -0.40 5.55
N GLU A 243 -0.13 -1.56 5.42
CA GLU A 243 0.36 -2.71 4.67
C GLU A 243 0.45 -2.45 3.15
N ASN A 244 -0.39 -1.56 2.62
CA ASN A 244 -0.48 -1.20 1.21
C ASN A 244 0.27 0.10 0.87
N ILE A 245 1.14 0.55 1.78
CA ILE A 245 1.99 1.72 1.60
C ILE A 245 3.43 1.27 1.86
N LEU A 246 4.26 1.23 0.82
CA LEU A 246 5.64 0.75 0.90
C LEU A 246 6.62 1.90 0.83
N LEU A 247 7.70 1.80 1.61
CA LEU A 247 8.85 2.68 1.46
C LEU A 247 9.52 2.41 0.11
N LYS A 248 9.86 3.47 -0.64
CA LYS A 248 10.64 3.35 -1.88
C LYS A 248 12.02 2.73 -1.61
N THR A 249 12.63 3.14 -0.50
CA THR A 249 13.94 2.66 -0.04
C THR A 249 13.94 2.61 1.49
N PRO A 250 14.71 1.71 2.14
CA PRO A 250 14.66 1.50 3.60
C PRO A 250 14.80 2.76 4.46
N ASP A 251 15.61 3.74 4.02
CA ASP A 251 16.01 4.90 4.85
C ASP A 251 15.32 6.22 4.47
N ARG A 252 14.29 6.19 3.60
CA ARG A 252 13.63 7.42 3.14
C ARG A 252 12.13 7.38 3.38
N ALA A 253 11.57 8.52 3.79
CA ALA A 253 10.13 8.70 3.99
C ALA A 253 9.31 8.76 2.68
N ALA A 254 9.94 8.59 1.52
CA ALA A 254 9.24 8.52 0.24
C ALA A 254 8.53 7.17 0.11
N VAL A 255 7.23 7.20 -0.11
CA VAL A 255 6.40 5.99 -0.18
C VAL A 255 5.80 5.78 -1.56
N LYS A 256 5.34 4.56 -1.83
CA LYS A 256 4.43 4.24 -2.92
C LYS A 256 3.21 3.48 -2.41
N VAL A 257 2.05 3.78 -3.00
CA VAL A 257 0.82 3.03 -2.82
C VAL A 257 0.84 1.80 -3.72
N ILE A 258 0.50 0.65 -3.14
CA ILE A 258 0.45 -0.65 -3.82
C ILE A 258 -0.95 -1.27 -3.72
N ASP A 259 -1.14 -2.42 -4.40
CA ASP A 259 -2.30 -3.31 -4.29
C ASP A 259 -3.64 -2.68 -4.74
N PHE A 260 -3.76 -2.55 -6.06
CA PHE A 260 -4.98 -2.06 -6.72
C PHE A 260 -5.99 -3.19 -7.00
N GLY A 261 -5.83 -4.36 -6.37
CA GLY A 261 -6.70 -5.53 -6.55
C GLY A 261 -8.13 -5.35 -6.05
N SER A 262 -8.36 -4.37 -5.17
CA SER A 262 -9.71 -3.98 -4.70
C SER A 262 -10.23 -2.71 -5.37
N SER A 263 -9.40 -2.04 -6.17
CA SER A 263 -9.71 -0.72 -6.73
C SER A 263 -10.75 -0.79 -7.83
N CYS A 264 -11.42 0.33 -8.06
CA CYS A 264 -12.39 0.49 -9.14
C CYS A 264 -12.40 1.92 -9.66
N PHE A 265 -12.92 2.10 -10.87
CA PHE A 265 -13.34 3.43 -11.31
C PHE A 265 -14.62 3.83 -10.57
N GLU A 266 -14.77 5.11 -10.24
CA GLU A 266 -15.88 5.61 -9.43
C GLU A 266 -17.25 5.34 -10.07
N ASN A 267 -17.34 5.33 -11.40
CA ASN A 267 -18.55 5.00 -12.15
C ASN A 267 -18.77 3.48 -12.34
N ALA A 268 -17.84 2.62 -11.90
CA ALA A 268 -17.86 1.17 -12.08
C ALA A 268 -17.65 0.42 -10.75
N ARG A 269 -18.36 0.86 -9.70
CA ARG A 269 -18.32 0.24 -8.36
C ARG A 269 -18.97 -1.15 -8.39
N ILE A 270 -18.25 -2.16 -7.88
CA ILE A 270 -18.69 -3.57 -7.93
C ILE A 270 -19.14 -4.09 -6.56
N TYR A 271 -18.43 -3.72 -5.50
CA TYR A 271 -18.60 -4.32 -4.17
C TYR A 271 -19.09 -3.28 -3.15
N THR A 272 -19.98 -3.70 -2.25
CA THR A 272 -20.47 -2.89 -1.13
C THR A 272 -19.63 -3.10 0.14
N TYR A 273 -19.08 -4.29 0.33
CA TYR A 273 -18.15 -4.60 1.42
C TYR A 273 -16.71 -4.45 0.94
N ILE A 274 -16.08 -3.32 1.29
CA ILE A 274 -14.72 -2.94 0.89
C ILE A 274 -13.94 -2.35 2.06
N GLN A 275 -12.66 -2.03 1.85
CA GLN A 275 -11.70 -1.56 2.84
C GLN A 275 -11.39 -2.56 3.96
N SER A 276 -10.15 -2.55 4.44
CA SER A 276 -9.79 -3.20 5.68
C SER A 276 -10.44 -2.48 6.87
N ARG A 277 -11.02 -3.25 7.80
CA ARG A 277 -11.99 -2.75 8.79
C ARG A 277 -11.52 -1.51 9.57
N PHE A 278 -10.29 -1.49 10.07
CA PHE A 278 -9.78 -0.37 10.89
C PHE A 278 -9.71 0.96 10.13
N TYR A 279 -9.65 0.89 8.79
CA TYR A 279 -9.54 2.02 7.88
C TYR A 279 -10.83 2.22 7.06
N ARG A 280 -11.91 1.48 7.39
CA ARG A 280 -13.17 1.52 6.67
C ARG A 280 -13.97 2.76 7.03
N ALA A 281 -14.46 3.45 6.01
CA ALA A 281 -15.24 4.67 6.17
C ALA A 281 -16.66 4.40 6.70
N PRO A 282 -17.26 5.32 7.48
CA PRO A 282 -18.57 5.12 8.08
C PRO A 282 -19.67 4.87 7.06
N GLU A 283 -19.66 5.55 5.90
CA GLU A 283 -20.64 5.37 4.83
C GLU A 283 -20.65 3.95 4.26
N VAL A 284 -19.49 3.28 4.23
CA VAL A 284 -19.37 1.88 3.81
C VAL A 284 -19.99 0.96 4.86
N ILE A 285 -19.72 1.21 6.15
CA ILE A 285 -20.31 0.42 7.26
C ILE A 285 -21.84 0.56 7.26
N LEU A 286 -22.33 1.78 7.02
CA LEU A 286 -23.75 2.11 6.94
C LEU A 286 -24.43 1.61 5.66
N GLY A 287 -23.68 1.05 4.72
CA GLY A 287 -24.21 0.53 3.45
C GLY A 287 -24.68 1.61 2.47
N ARG A 288 -24.25 2.86 2.64
CA ARG A 288 -24.53 3.94 1.69
C ARG A 288 -23.63 3.77 0.46
N SER A 289 -24.01 4.43 -0.64
CA SER A 289 -23.11 4.56 -1.78
C SER A 289 -21.85 5.31 -1.37
N TYR A 290 -20.70 4.81 -1.80
CA TYR A 290 -19.41 5.43 -1.53
C TYR A 290 -18.80 6.06 -2.78
N THR A 291 -17.85 6.95 -2.56
CA THR A 291 -17.09 7.72 -3.56
C THR A 291 -15.59 7.66 -3.20
N LYS A 292 -14.75 8.42 -3.93
CA LYS A 292 -13.31 8.56 -3.65
C LYS A 292 -13.00 9.07 -2.22
N HIS A 293 -13.97 9.67 -1.53
CA HIS A 293 -13.82 10.17 -0.16
C HIS A 293 -13.53 9.07 0.88
N ILE A 294 -13.79 7.79 0.58
CA ILE A 294 -13.46 6.70 1.50
C ILE A 294 -11.94 6.54 1.69
N ASP A 295 -11.15 6.85 0.66
CA ASP A 295 -9.69 6.74 0.74
C ASP A 295 -9.12 7.90 1.57
N LEU A 296 -9.81 9.05 1.62
CA LEU A 296 -9.46 10.16 2.49
C LEU A 296 -9.70 9.81 3.96
N TRP A 297 -10.79 9.09 4.27
CA TRP A 297 -11.00 8.54 5.61
C TRP A 297 -9.88 7.57 6.00
N SER A 298 -9.56 6.60 5.14
CA SER A 298 -8.47 5.67 5.37
C SER A 298 -7.13 6.38 5.58
N TYR A 299 -6.88 7.45 4.81
CA TYR A 299 -5.70 8.29 4.96
C TYR A 299 -5.61 8.91 6.36
N GLY A 300 -6.70 9.51 6.86
CA GLY A 300 -6.76 10.03 8.23
C GLY A 300 -6.44 8.95 9.28
N CYS A 301 -7.01 7.75 9.15
CA CYS A 301 -6.73 6.62 10.04
C CYS A 301 -5.26 6.19 9.99
N VAL A 302 -4.67 6.10 8.80
CA VAL A 302 -3.24 5.77 8.62
C VAL A 302 -2.36 6.80 9.34
N LEU A 303 -2.63 8.10 9.20
CA LEU A 303 -1.84 9.13 9.86
C LEU A 303 -1.89 9.02 11.38
N CYS A 304 -3.07 8.78 11.94
CA CYS A 304 -3.24 8.52 13.38
C CYS A 304 -2.39 7.34 13.85
N GLU A 305 -2.39 6.24 13.11
CA GLU A 305 -1.63 5.03 13.47
C GLU A 305 -0.12 5.23 13.36
N LEU A 306 0.35 5.95 12.33
CA LEU A 306 1.77 6.29 12.22
C LEU A 306 2.23 7.18 13.37
N ALA A 307 1.38 8.12 13.82
CA ALA A 307 1.68 9.07 14.88
C ALA A 307 1.54 8.51 16.30
N THR A 308 0.88 7.37 16.49
CA THR A 308 0.62 6.78 17.81
C THR A 308 1.13 5.35 17.96
N GLY A 309 1.43 4.69 16.84
CA GLY A 309 1.77 3.26 16.79
C GLY A 309 0.57 2.31 16.91
N ILE A 310 -0.66 2.84 17.08
CA ILE A 310 -1.88 2.04 17.25
C ILE A 310 -3.03 2.55 16.38
N PRO A 311 -3.91 1.65 15.87
CA PRO A 311 -5.07 2.07 15.08
C PRO A 311 -6.06 2.88 15.92
N ILE A 312 -6.57 3.98 15.37
CA ILE A 312 -7.55 4.86 16.03
C ILE A 312 -8.91 4.19 16.25
N PHE A 313 -9.33 3.32 15.32
CA PHE A 313 -10.60 2.59 15.37
C PHE A 313 -10.37 1.06 15.26
N PRO A 314 -10.00 0.37 16.35
CA PRO A 314 -9.73 -1.07 16.36
C PRO A 314 -11.00 -1.91 16.60
N GLY A 315 -11.98 -1.85 15.70
CA GLY A 315 -13.23 -2.59 15.82
C GLY A 315 -13.10 -4.08 15.54
N GLU A 316 -13.75 -4.93 16.33
CA GLU A 316 -13.72 -6.40 16.16
C GLU A 316 -14.73 -6.90 15.10
N SER A 317 -15.81 -6.14 14.89
CA SER A 317 -16.88 -6.36 13.90
C SER A 317 -17.24 -5.05 13.19
N GLU A 318 -18.16 -5.06 12.23
CA GLU A 318 -18.64 -3.80 11.62
C GLU A 318 -19.39 -2.93 12.62
N GLN A 319 -20.17 -3.56 13.51
CA GLN A 319 -20.91 -2.88 14.57
C GLN A 319 -19.95 -2.28 15.60
N ASP A 320 -18.93 -3.03 16.04
CA ASP A 320 -17.92 -2.51 16.97
C ASP A 320 -17.02 -1.45 16.30
N GLN A 321 -16.78 -1.55 14.99
CA GLN A 321 -16.08 -0.51 14.22
C GLN A 321 -16.87 0.80 14.22
N LEU A 322 -18.17 0.76 13.95
CA LEU A 322 -19.03 1.94 14.02
C LEU A 322 -19.07 2.51 15.44
N ALA A 323 -19.13 1.65 16.45
CA ALA A 323 -19.08 2.06 17.85
C ALA A 323 -17.74 2.73 18.22
N CYS A 324 -16.60 2.25 17.69
CA CYS A 324 -15.31 2.92 17.82
C CYS A 324 -15.34 4.33 17.22
N ILE A 325 -15.95 4.50 16.04
CA ILE A 325 -16.08 5.80 15.37
C ILE A 325 -16.92 6.75 16.24
N MET A 326 -18.06 6.27 16.75
CA MET A 326 -18.95 7.06 17.59
C MET A 326 -18.28 7.51 18.91
N GLU A 327 -17.36 6.72 19.50
CA GLU A 327 -16.60 7.17 20.69
C GLU A 327 -15.93 8.54 20.44
N TYR A 328 -15.50 8.84 19.21
CA TYR A 328 -14.82 10.09 18.87
C TYR A 328 -15.71 11.15 18.22
N LEU A 329 -16.64 10.74 17.35
CA LEU A 329 -17.45 11.67 16.56
C LEU A 329 -18.86 11.91 17.10
N GLY A 330 -19.21 11.31 18.24
CA GLY A 330 -20.58 11.30 18.72
C GLY A 330 -21.48 10.43 17.84
N THR A 331 -22.79 10.64 17.90
CA THR A 331 -23.74 9.96 17.02
C THR A 331 -23.68 10.54 15.60
N PRO A 332 -23.92 9.72 14.56
CA PRO A 332 -24.08 10.25 13.21
C PRO A 332 -25.29 11.21 13.14
N PRO A 333 -25.26 12.21 12.24
CA PRO A 333 -26.44 13.04 11.98
C PRO A 333 -27.64 12.20 11.53
N ASP A 334 -28.85 12.59 11.93
CA ASP A 334 -30.09 11.84 11.66
C ASP A 334 -30.32 11.60 10.16
N GLU A 335 -30.02 12.59 9.31
CA GLU A 335 -30.13 12.45 7.86
C GLU A 335 -29.31 11.27 7.33
N LEU A 336 -28.09 11.11 7.84
CA LEU A 336 -27.17 10.06 7.43
C LEU A 336 -27.64 8.69 7.96
N ILE A 337 -28.30 8.63 9.12
CA ILE A 337 -28.96 7.43 9.63
C ILE A 337 -30.16 7.05 8.76
N LEU A 338 -31.03 8.00 8.43
CA LEU A 338 -32.25 7.77 7.66
C LEU A 338 -31.95 7.22 6.26
N GLN A 339 -30.88 7.70 5.63
CA GLN A 339 -30.39 7.25 4.33
C GLN A 339 -29.63 5.91 4.37
N SER A 340 -29.34 5.36 5.55
CA SER A 340 -28.64 4.08 5.68
C SER A 340 -29.57 2.88 5.44
N PRO A 341 -29.28 2.00 4.47
CA PRO A 341 -30.01 0.75 4.30
C PRO A 341 -29.89 -0.19 5.52
N ARG A 342 -28.85 0.00 6.34
CA ARG A 342 -28.57 -0.81 7.53
C ARG A 342 -29.07 -0.17 8.82
N ARG A 343 -29.87 0.91 8.75
CA ARG A 343 -30.30 1.66 9.94
C ARG A 343 -30.98 0.77 10.99
N HIS A 344 -31.80 -0.20 10.58
CA HIS A 344 -32.51 -1.09 11.51
C HIS A 344 -31.59 -2.10 12.21
N GLU A 345 -30.43 -2.42 11.62
CA GLU A 345 -29.40 -3.27 12.22
C GLU A 345 -28.62 -2.49 13.29
N LEU A 346 -28.36 -1.20 13.04
CA LEU A 346 -27.39 -0.39 13.76
C LEU A 346 -28.00 0.60 14.76
N PHE A 347 -29.26 0.99 14.57
CA PHE A 347 -29.96 2.01 15.35
C PHE A 347 -31.37 1.54 15.74
N ASP A 348 -31.86 2.04 16.87
CA ASP A 348 -33.20 1.75 17.37
C ASP A 348 -34.21 2.80 16.87
N ALA A 349 -35.12 2.37 16.00
CA ALA A 349 -36.15 3.24 15.44
C ALA A 349 -37.16 3.74 16.49
N ASN A 350 -37.35 3.00 17.59
CA ASN A 350 -38.31 3.35 18.64
C ASN A 350 -37.70 4.27 19.71
N ALA A 351 -36.37 4.41 19.72
CA ALA A 351 -35.64 5.26 20.64
C ALA A 351 -34.98 6.44 19.91
N GLY A 352 -35.70 7.06 18.97
CA GLY A 352 -35.23 8.25 18.25
C GLY A 352 -33.91 8.03 17.49
N HIS A 353 -33.74 6.84 16.88
CA HIS A 353 -32.51 6.44 16.20
C HIS A 353 -31.27 6.36 17.09
N ALA A 354 -31.44 6.11 18.40
CA ALA A 354 -30.33 5.85 19.29
C ALA A 354 -29.47 4.66 18.78
N PRO A 355 -28.12 4.74 18.87
CA PRO A 355 -27.27 3.62 18.46
C PRO A 355 -27.53 2.37 19.28
N LYS A 356 -27.62 1.23 18.60
CA LYS A 356 -27.65 -0.07 19.29
C LYS A 356 -26.26 -0.36 19.85
N LEU A 357 -26.19 -0.56 21.16
CA LEU A 357 -24.93 -0.80 21.85
C LEU A 357 -24.64 -2.30 21.91
N PHE A 358 -23.49 -2.71 21.37
CA PHE A 358 -23.06 -4.10 21.36
C PHE A 358 -21.78 -4.26 22.20
N PRO A 359 -21.72 -5.24 23.12
CA PRO A 359 -20.48 -5.56 23.80
C PRO A 359 -19.50 -6.22 22.83
N ASN A 360 -18.23 -5.82 22.89
CA ASN A 360 -17.17 -6.52 22.16
C ASN A 360 -16.80 -7.86 22.83
N SER A 361 -15.82 -8.60 22.29
CA SER A 361 -15.38 -9.88 22.84
C SER A 361 -14.89 -9.81 24.30
N LYS A 362 -14.48 -8.62 24.76
CA LYS A 362 -14.06 -8.33 26.14
C LYS A 362 -15.19 -7.79 27.02
N ARG A 363 -16.45 -7.87 26.55
CA ARG A 363 -17.65 -7.32 27.22
C ARG A 363 -17.62 -5.79 27.43
N LYS A 364 -16.75 -5.06 26.71
CA LYS A 364 -16.73 -3.60 26.75
C LYS A 364 -17.85 -3.06 25.87
N ILE A 365 -18.64 -2.14 26.41
CA ILE A 365 -19.59 -1.31 25.67
C ILE A 365 -18.93 0.05 25.39
N ARG A 366 -19.13 0.57 24.17
CA ARG A 366 -18.57 1.85 23.72
C ARG A 366 -19.70 2.88 23.61
N TYR A 367 -19.50 4.05 24.19
CA TYR A 367 -20.50 5.12 24.21
C TYR A 367 -20.07 6.29 23.31
N PRO A 368 -21.00 6.89 22.55
CA PRO A 368 -20.71 8.03 21.69
C PRO A 368 -20.09 9.22 22.44
N GLY A 369 -19.15 9.92 21.80
CA GLY A 369 -18.59 11.20 22.28
C GLY A 369 -17.70 11.10 23.53
N THR A 370 -17.21 9.91 23.88
CA THR A 370 -16.41 9.68 25.08
C THR A 370 -14.90 9.87 24.90
N LYS A 371 -14.42 10.10 23.67
CA LYS A 371 -13.00 10.27 23.34
C LYS A 371 -12.76 11.52 22.50
N SER A 372 -11.58 12.12 22.66
CA SER A 372 -11.06 13.19 21.80
C SER A 372 -9.95 12.69 20.88
N LEU A 373 -9.93 13.18 19.64
CA LEU A 373 -8.84 12.96 18.69
C LEU A 373 -7.52 13.54 19.22
N ALA A 374 -7.54 14.75 19.80
CA ALA A 374 -6.34 15.40 20.31
C ALA A 374 -5.74 14.60 21.47
N ALA A 375 -6.60 14.14 22.39
CA ALA A 375 -6.19 13.27 23.50
C ALA A 375 -5.61 11.93 23.01
N PHE A 376 -6.18 11.31 21.97
CA PHE A 376 -5.64 10.09 21.36
C PHE A 376 -4.26 10.32 20.73
N LEU A 377 -4.07 11.47 20.06
CA LEU A 377 -2.80 11.86 19.45
C LEU A 377 -1.77 12.34 20.49
N GLY A 378 -2.18 12.59 21.73
CA GLY A 378 -1.32 13.16 22.78
C GLY A 378 -0.89 14.59 22.48
N LEU A 379 -1.75 15.38 21.82
CA LEU A 379 -1.48 16.74 21.35
C LEU A 379 -2.55 17.73 21.83
N PRO A 380 -2.25 19.04 21.89
CA PRO A 380 -3.24 20.08 22.15
C PRO A 380 -4.38 20.10 21.12
N GLU A 381 -5.55 20.59 21.54
CA GLU A 381 -6.74 20.68 20.67
C GLU A 381 -6.54 21.61 19.46
N ASP A 382 -5.70 22.64 19.60
CA ASP A 382 -5.33 23.63 18.58
C ASP A 382 -4.06 23.24 17.78
N ASP A 383 -3.49 22.06 18.02
CA ASP A 383 -2.32 21.59 17.29
C ASP A 383 -2.60 21.42 15.79
N GLY A 384 -1.65 21.85 14.95
CA GLY A 384 -1.77 21.82 13.50
C GLY A 384 -1.96 20.42 12.91
N PHE A 385 -1.37 19.37 13.51
CA PHE A 385 -1.57 18.00 13.07
C PHE A 385 -2.97 17.49 13.41
N VAL A 386 -3.47 17.82 14.60
CA VAL A 386 -4.83 17.48 15.02
C VAL A 386 -5.83 18.14 14.08
N SER A 387 -5.68 19.44 13.83
CA SER A 387 -6.50 20.17 12.85
C SER A 387 -6.43 19.56 11.45
N PHE A 388 -5.24 19.16 11.00
CA PHE A 388 -5.06 18.53 9.70
C PHE A 388 -5.83 17.21 9.57
N VAL A 389 -5.74 16.33 10.57
CA VAL A 389 -6.40 15.01 10.59
C VAL A 389 -7.93 15.13 10.67
N ARG A 390 -8.44 16.14 11.40
CA ARG A 390 -9.90 16.39 11.50
C ARG A 390 -10.58 16.61 10.15
N GLN A 391 -9.85 17.12 9.16
CA GLN A 391 -10.38 17.29 7.79
C GLN A 391 -10.77 15.97 7.11
N PHE A 392 -10.40 14.81 7.67
CA PHE A 392 -10.67 13.50 7.08
C PHE A 392 -11.53 12.59 7.98
N ILE A 393 -11.48 12.79 9.29
CA ILE A 393 -12.22 12.00 10.29
C ILE A 393 -13.53 12.72 10.62
N CYS A 394 -14.47 12.68 9.67
CA CYS A 394 -15.82 13.24 9.81
C CYS A 394 -16.88 12.31 9.20
N TRP A 395 -18.14 12.50 9.63
CA TRP A 395 -19.29 11.68 9.23
C TRP A 395 -19.66 11.83 7.76
N ILE A 396 -19.75 13.08 7.29
CA ILE A 396 -20.20 13.39 5.93
C ILE A 396 -18.99 13.25 4.99
N PRO A 397 -19.05 12.36 3.97
CA PRO A 397 -17.93 12.15 3.06
C PRO A 397 -17.50 13.42 2.34
N GLU A 398 -18.46 14.24 1.91
CA GLU A 398 -18.26 15.46 1.12
C GLU A 398 -17.57 16.58 1.91
N ASP A 399 -17.62 16.54 3.25
CA ASP A 399 -16.89 17.46 4.11
C ASP A 399 -15.40 17.12 4.17
N ARG A 400 -14.99 15.92 3.74
CA ARG A 400 -13.58 15.52 3.73
C ARG A 400 -12.82 16.30 2.68
N VAL A 401 -11.76 16.96 3.10
CA VAL A 401 -11.02 17.89 2.24
C VAL A 401 -10.29 17.12 1.11
N PRO A 402 -10.54 17.44 -0.18
CA PRO A 402 -9.86 16.76 -1.28
C PRO A 402 -8.34 16.95 -1.27
N PRO A 403 -7.55 16.04 -1.87
CA PRO A 403 -6.10 16.01 -1.72
C PRO A 403 -5.40 17.34 -2.03
N ARG A 404 -5.72 17.99 -3.16
CA ARG A 404 -5.11 19.27 -3.55
C ARG A 404 -5.40 20.41 -2.58
N LYS A 405 -6.59 20.42 -1.96
CA LYS A 405 -6.94 21.42 -0.95
C LYS A 405 -6.23 21.10 0.36
N ALA A 406 -6.12 19.82 0.73
CA ALA A 406 -5.39 19.38 1.92
C ALA A 406 -3.89 19.72 1.86
N MET A 407 -3.27 19.72 0.67
CA MET A 407 -1.86 20.13 0.48
C MET A 407 -1.58 21.58 0.91
N ARG A 408 -2.62 22.43 1.01
CA ARG A 408 -2.51 23.84 1.41
C ARG A 408 -2.71 24.05 2.91
N HIS A 409 -2.97 22.99 3.67
CA HIS A 409 -3.18 23.12 5.10
C HIS A 409 -1.88 23.53 5.81
N PRO A 410 -1.90 24.47 6.78
CA PRO A 410 -0.68 25.02 7.40
C PRO A 410 0.30 23.97 7.95
N TRP A 411 -0.20 22.86 8.48
CA TRP A 411 0.66 21.78 8.99
C TRP A 411 1.53 21.09 7.92
N ILE A 412 1.13 21.12 6.64
CA ILE A 412 1.78 20.36 5.56
C ILE A 412 2.24 21.22 4.37
N ALA A 413 1.80 22.47 4.27
CA ALA A 413 2.05 23.35 3.12
C ALA A 413 3.53 23.45 2.74
N ASP A 414 4.42 23.59 3.73
CA ASP A 414 5.88 23.65 3.54
C ASP A 414 6.47 22.44 2.79
N ALA A 415 5.79 21.30 2.78
CA ALA A 415 6.22 20.13 2.01
C ALA A 415 5.97 20.25 0.49
N PHE A 416 5.16 21.22 0.08
CA PHE A 416 4.74 21.48 -1.30
C PHE A 416 5.18 22.86 -1.81
N GLU A 417 5.52 23.76 -0.90
CA GLU A 417 6.18 25.01 -1.25
C GLU A 417 7.62 24.72 -1.68
N GLY A 418 8.00 25.17 -2.88
CA GLY A 418 9.38 25.09 -3.32
C GLY A 418 10.30 25.88 -2.38
N PRO A 419 11.64 25.69 -2.44
CA PRO A 419 12.54 26.59 -1.73
C PRO A 419 12.20 28.03 -2.10
N PRO A 420 12.23 28.98 -1.13
CA PRO A 420 11.99 30.38 -1.44
C PRO A 420 12.91 30.78 -2.60
N ALA A 421 12.34 31.50 -3.58
CA ALA A 421 13.13 32.01 -4.69
C ALA A 421 14.37 32.72 -4.10
N PRO A 422 15.58 32.44 -4.61
CA PRO A 422 16.75 33.17 -4.15
C PRO A 422 16.46 34.67 -4.27
N PRO A 423 16.87 35.49 -3.30
CA PRO A 423 16.67 36.92 -3.39
C PRO A 423 17.21 37.41 -4.74
N PRO A 424 16.53 38.36 -5.41
CA PRO A 424 17.01 38.89 -6.67
C PRO A 424 18.47 39.32 -6.48
N LEU A 425 19.37 38.77 -7.30
CA LEU A 425 20.75 39.24 -7.34
C LEU A 425 20.71 40.75 -7.57
N GLN A 426 21.08 41.53 -6.55
CA GLN A 426 21.32 42.95 -6.72
C GLN A 426 22.56 43.09 -7.59
N LEU A 427 22.34 43.11 -8.92
CA LEU A 427 23.40 43.40 -9.87
C LEU A 427 23.89 44.81 -9.56
N THR A 428 25.17 44.95 -9.29
CA THR A 428 25.82 46.28 -9.33
C THR A 428 25.56 46.90 -10.72
N GLN A 429 25.54 48.23 -10.84
CA GLN A 429 25.34 48.90 -12.14
C GLN A 429 26.28 48.38 -13.23
N THR A 430 27.49 47.96 -12.85
CA THR A 430 28.49 47.34 -13.72
C THR A 430 28.04 45.96 -14.21
N GLN A 431 27.52 45.12 -13.33
CA GLN A 431 27.01 43.78 -13.68
C GLN A 431 25.72 43.86 -14.51
N ALA A 432 24.85 44.84 -14.25
CA ALA A 432 23.66 45.10 -15.07
C ALA A 432 24.03 45.53 -16.49
N LYS A 433 25.03 46.43 -16.64
CA LYS A 433 25.56 46.84 -17.95
C LYS A 433 26.23 45.69 -18.71
N MET A 434 26.94 44.80 -18.01
CA MET A 434 27.51 43.60 -18.61
C MET A 434 26.44 42.60 -19.05
N ALA A 435 25.39 42.39 -18.26
CA ALA A 435 24.27 41.52 -18.60
C ALA A 435 23.49 42.03 -19.83
N VAL A 436 23.27 43.35 -19.92
CA VAL A 436 22.64 43.98 -21.09
C VAL A 436 23.53 43.85 -22.34
N ARG A 437 24.84 44.06 -22.22
CA ARG A 437 25.78 43.82 -23.33
C ARG A 437 25.80 42.35 -23.79
N ALA A 438 25.79 41.41 -22.85
CA ALA A 438 25.74 39.98 -23.15
C ALA A 438 24.40 39.57 -23.82
N ALA A 439 23.29 40.16 -23.39
CA ALA A 439 21.98 39.92 -23.99
C ALA A 439 21.87 40.47 -25.42
N ILE A 440 22.45 41.65 -25.69
CA ILE A 440 22.50 42.26 -27.03
C ILE A 440 23.43 41.45 -27.95
N SER A 441 24.54 40.92 -27.44
CA SER A 441 25.46 40.05 -28.19
C SER A 441 24.85 38.70 -28.56
N ASN A 442 23.93 38.17 -27.74
CA ASN A 442 23.26 36.89 -27.99
C ASN A 442 22.02 37.01 -28.90
N ALA A 443 21.61 38.23 -29.28
CA ALA A 443 20.46 38.43 -30.17
C ALA A 443 20.75 38.20 -31.67
N HIS A 444 22.00 37.87 -32.05
CA HIS A 444 22.41 37.66 -33.44
C HIS A 444 22.94 36.26 -33.77
N GLY A 445 22.66 35.26 -32.95
CA GLY A 445 23.05 33.89 -33.29
C GLY A 445 22.44 32.83 -32.40
N VAL A 446 21.55 32.03 -33.00
CA VAL A 446 21.25 30.65 -32.62
C VAL A 446 20.37 30.43 -31.37
N THR A 447 19.31 29.68 -31.65
CA THR A 447 18.40 28.93 -30.78
C THR A 447 19.05 28.33 -29.53
N VAL A 448 18.43 28.52 -28.36
CA VAL A 448 18.75 27.74 -27.16
C VAL A 448 17.47 27.17 -26.54
N SER A 449 17.25 25.90 -26.88
CA SER A 449 16.69 24.88 -26.01
C SER A 449 17.56 24.63 -24.78
N SER A 450 16.91 24.19 -23.70
CA SER A 450 17.43 23.66 -22.42
C SER A 450 17.40 24.64 -21.24
N TRP A 451 17.06 24.07 -20.08
CA TRP A 451 16.75 24.67 -18.76
C TRP A 451 15.28 25.01 -18.47
N LYS A 452 14.39 24.04 -18.68
CA LYS A 452 13.16 23.86 -17.89
C LYS A 452 12.83 22.38 -17.74
N SER A 453 13.30 21.74 -16.67
CA SER A 453 12.84 20.38 -16.32
C SER A 453 13.05 20.08 -14.84
N LEU A 454 12.14 20.61 -14.02
CA LEU A 454 11.55 19.97 -12.84
C LEU A 454 10.46 20.91 -12.34
N HIS A 455 9.34 20.90 -13.05
CA HIS A 455 8.08 21.45 -12.57
C HIS A 455 7.16 20.26 -12.34
N LEU A 456 6.74 20.07 -11.08
CA LEU A 456 5.43 19.47 -10.82
C LEU A 456 4.44 20.20 -11.75
N PRO A 457 3.54 19.48 -12.47
CA PRO A 457 2.63 20.13 -13.39
C PRO A 457 1.86 21.22 -12.65
N LYS A 458 1.97 22.45 -13.16
CA LYS A 458 1.32 23.64 -12.61
C LYS A 458 -0.14 23.31 -12.30
N LEU A 459 -0.60 23.81 -11.16
CA LEU A 459 -2.01 23.87 -10.79
C LEU A 459 -2.76 24.59 -11.91
N VAL A 460 -3.31 23.84 -12.87
CA VAL A 460 -4.35 24.36 -13.76
C VAL A 460 -5.65 24.26 -12.97
N GLU A 461 -6.22 25.43 -12.67
CA GLU A 461 -7.56 25.58 -12.13
C GLU A 461 -8.57 25.20 -13.22
N HIS A 462 -9.41 24.22 -12.93
CA HIS A 462 -10.77 24.11 -13.44
C HIS A 462 -11.62 23.43 -12.38
#